data_AF-A0A2S9I4C0-F1
#
_entry.id   AF-A0A2S9I4C0-F1
#
_cell.length_a   1.000
_cell.length_b   1.000
_cell.length_c   1.000
_cell.angle_alpha   90.00
_cell.angle_beta   90.00
_cell.angle_gamma   90.00
#
_symmetry.space_group_name_H-M   'P 1'
#
loop_
_entity.id
_entity.type
_entity.pdbx_description
1 polymer ?
#
loop_
_entity_poly.entity_id
_entity_poly.type
_entity_poly.pdbx_seq_one_letter_code
_entity_poly.pdbx_strand_id
1 'polypeptide(L)'
;MKVLRLRWTVTSAPLLLCLLLTACTVAPQKSAPQIIQEPLPESLTVKTEVPPPPRPMTWGSLATWSDSLLDAIDTCNADKAGIRELELRRIARGIK
;
A
#
# COMPACT_ATOMS: atom_id res chain seq x y z
N MET A 1 32.34 3.88 65.29
CA MET A 1 31.46 3.74 64.12
C MET A 1 32.13 4.42 62.93
N LYS A 2 32.70 3.65 61.99
CA LYS A 2 33.37 4.22 60.81
C LYS A 2 32.32 4.37 59.70
N VAL A 3 31.92 5.61 59.44
CA VAL A 3 30.97 5.93 58.36
C VAL A 3 31.74 5.81 57.05
N LEU A 4 31.47 4.75 56.29
CA LEU A 4 32.02 4.55 54.96
C LEU A 4 31.32 5.52 54.00
N ARG A 5 31.92 6.68 53.76
CA ARG A 5 31.44 7.63 52.75
C ARG A 5 31.81 7.09 51.36
N LEU A 6 30.87 6.37 50.77
CA LEU A 6 30.95 5.93 49.37
C LEU A 6 30.87 7.17 48.47
N ARG A 7 32.01 7.67 47.98
CA ARG A 7 32.10 8.76 46.97
C ARG A 7 31.58 8.20 45.64
N TRP A 8 30.28 8.35 45.37
CA TRP A 8 29.57 7.70 44.26
C TRP A 8 28.90 8.65 43.27
N THR A 9 29.40 9.87 43.08
CA THR A 9 28.63 10.90 42.34
C THR A 9 29.34 11.58 41.18
N VAL A 10 30.57 11.22 40.80
CA VAL A 10 31.26 11.90 39.69
C VAL A 10 31.59 10.96 38.52
N THR A 11 31.86 9.69 38.76
CA THR A 11 32.13 8.70 37.69
C THR A 11 30.85 8.03 37.15
N SER A 12 29.77 8.00 37.92
CA SER A 12 28.51 7.35 37.54
C SER A 12 27.76 8.09 36.43
N ALA A 13 27.72 9.42 36.49
CA ALA A 13 27.03 10.25 35.50
C ALA A 13 27.58 10.11 34.06
N PRO A 14 28.90 10.20 33.79
CA PRO A 14 29.43 10.04 32.44
C PRO A 14 29.27 8.60 31.93
N LEU A 15 29.40 7.60 32.80
CA LEU A 15 29.17 6.18 32.45
C LEU A 15 27.71 5.93 32.05
N LEU A 16 26.75 6.48 32.80
CA LEU A 16 25.33 6.39 32.48
C LEU A 16 25.01 7.09 31.14
N LEU A 17 25.61 8.24 30.88
CA LEU A 17 25.45 8.96 29.60
C LEU A 17 26.01 8.16 28.42
N CYS A 18 27.19 7.55 28.55
CA CYS A 18 27.77 6.69 27.52
C CYS A 18 26.91 5.44 27.23
N LEU A 19 26.31 4.83 28.26
CA LEU A 19 25.41 3.68 28.10
C LEU A 19 24.10 4.07 27.37
N LEU A 20 23.55 5.26 27.65
CA LEU A 20 22.34 5.74 26.98
C LEU A 20 22.58 6.12 25.51
N LEU A 21 23.78 6.62 25.16
CA LEU A 21 24.13 7.01 23.79
C LEU A 21 24.38 5.81 22.86
N THR A 22 24.81 4.67 23.39
CA THR A 22 25.05 3.45 22.59
C THR A 22 23.78 2.61 22.38
N ALA A 23 22.72 2.85 23.15
CA ALA A 23 21.45 2.14 23.02
C ALA A 23 20.67 2.47 21.73
N CYS A 24 20.95 3.62 21.09
CA CYS A 24 20.23 4.08 19.90
C CYS A 24 20.88 3.72 18.55
N THR A 25 22.10 3.16 18.54
CA THR A 25 22.82 2.88 17.28
C THR A 25 22.57 1.48 16.72
N VAL A 26 21.95 0.58 17.50
CA VAL A 26 21.72 -0.82 17.13
C VAL A 26 20.22 -1.05 16.90
N ALA A 27 19.66 -0.36 15.91
CA ALA A 27 18.38 -0.79 15.35
C ALA A 27 18.66 -1.99 14.43
N PRO A 28 18.02 -3.16 14.61
CA PRO A 28 18.14 -4.23 13.64
C PRO A 28 17.71 -3.70 12.28
N GLN A 29 18.53 -3.94 11.25
CA GLN A 29 18.22 -3.53 9.89
C GLN A 29 16.90 -4.15 9.49
N LYS A 30 15.84 -3.34 9.44
CA LYS A 30 14.52 -3.80 9.02
C LYS A 30 14.65 -4.23 7.57
N SER A 31 14.45 -5.52 7.31
CA SER A 31 14.41 -6.04 5.96
C SER A 31 13.37 -5.25 5.17
N ALA A 32 13.74 -4.86 3.95
CA ALA A 32 12.79 -4.21 3.05
C ALA A 32 11.58 -5.13 2.89
N PRO A 33 10.34 -4.59 2.86
CA PRO A 33 9.17 -5.40 2.60
C PRO A 33 9.37 -6.12 1.27
N GLN A 34 9.14 -7.44 1.28
CA GLN A 34 9.12 -8.22 0.05
C GLN A 34 7.86 -7.81 -0.73
N ILE A 35 8.04 -7.07 -1.81
CA ILE A 35 6.94 -6.73 -2.71
C ILE A 35 6.75 -7.92 -3.64
N ILE A 36 5.67 -8.67 -3.42
CA ILE A 36 5.23 -9.69 -4.36
C ILE A 36 4.57 -8.96 -5.52
N GLN A 37 5.19 -9.04 -6.69
CA GLN A 37 4.66 -8.47 -7.92
C GLN A 37 4.13 -9.64 -8.73
N GLU A 38 2.88 -10.03 -8.50
CA GLU A 38 2.20 -11.02 -9.32
C GLU A 38 1.57 -10.36 -10.56
N PRO A 39 1.40 -11.09 -11.67
CA PRO A 39 0.63 -10.62 -12.82
C PRO A 39 -0.77 -10.18 -12.39
N LEU A 40 -1.19 -9.02 -12.87
CA LEU A 40 -2.52 -8.53 -12.56
C LEU A 40 -3.58 -9.41 -13.24
N PRO A 41 -4.67 -9.79 -12.54
CA PRO A 41 -5.73 -10.56 -13.17
C PRO A 41 -6.35 -9.80 -14.36
N GLU A 42 -6.63 -10.54 -15.43
CA GLU A 42 -7.17 -10.00 -16.67
C GLU A 42 -8.50 -9.26 -16.46
N SER A 43 -9.32 -9.71 -15.51
CA SER A 43 -10.58 -9.08 -15.13
C SER A 43 -10.43 -7.62 -14.66
N LEU A 44 -9.23 -7.18 -14.24
CA LEU A 44 -8.94 -5.81 -13.83
C LEU A 44 -8.43 -4.91 -14.96
N THR A 45 -8.10 -5.48 -16.13
CA THR A 45 -7.55 -4.73 -17.27
C THR A 45 -8.41 -4.82 -18.53
N VAL A 46 -9.27 -5.82 -18.62
CA VAL A 46 -10.27 -5.93 -19.68
C VAL A 46 -11.37 -4.89 -19.48
N LYS A 47 -11.71 -4.23 -20.58
CA LYS A 47 -12.75 -3.22 -20.67
C LYS A 47 -14.10 -3.83 -20.26
N THR A 48 -14.81 -3.20 -19.35
CA THR A 48 -16.22 -3.48 -19.04
C THR A 48 -17.07 -3.23 -20.28
N GLU A 49 -17.85 -4.23 -20.67
CA GLU A 49 -18.79 -4.12 -21.76
C GLU A 49 -19.96 -3.19 -21.39
N VAL A 50 -20.48 -2.48 -22.39
CA VAL A 50 -21.66 -1.65 -22.21
C VAL A 50 -22.89 -2.55 -22.17
N PRO A 51 -23.71 -2.50 -21.10
CA PRO A 51 -24.89 -3.35 -21.00
C PRO A 51 -25.93 -2.97 -22.08
N PRO A 52 -26.58 -3.94 -22.74
CA PRO A 52 -27.62 -3.65 -23.71
C PRO A 52 -28.83 -3.02 -23.03
N PRO A 53 -29.53 -2.07 -23.70
CA PRO A 53 -30.75 -1.49 -23.15
C PRO A 53 -31.84 -2.56 -23.00
N PRO A 54 -32.57 -2.57 -21.88
CA PRO A 54 -33.62 -3.55 -21.63
C PRO A 54 -34.81 -3.36 -22.57
N ARG A 55 -35.49 -4.48 -22.89
CA ARG A 55 -36.69 -4.49 -23.75
C ARG A 55 -37.77 -5.39 -23.13
N PRO A 56 -38.95 -4.87 -22.76
CA PRO A 56 -39.36 -3.46 -22.80
C PRO A 56 -38.64 -2.60 -21.75
N MET A 57 -38.51 -1.30 -22.02
CA MET A 57 -37.98 -0.33 -21.07
C MET A 57 -39.04 0.01 -20.02
N THR A 58 -38.87 -0.46 -18.79
CA THR A 58 -39.68 -0.08 -17.62
C THR A 58 -38.90 0.89 -16.73
N TRP A 59 -39.59 1.66 -15.88
CA TRP A 59 -38.95 2.57 -14.93
C TRP A 59 -37.93 1.87 -14.01
N GLY A 60 -38.27 0.68 -13.49
CA GLY A 60 -37.34 -0.09 -12.67
C GLY A 60 -36.12 -0.56 -13.47
N SER A 61 -36.32 -1.08 -14.67
CA SER A 61 -35.21 -1.51 -15.53
C SER A 61 -34.32 -0.36 -16.01
N LEU A 62 -34.87 0.85 -16.10
CA LEU A 62 -34.10 2.04 -16.46
C LEU A 62 -33.08 2.39 -15.39
N ALA A 63 -33.48 2.39 -14.10
CA ALA A 63 -32.58 2.69 -13.00
C ALA A 63 -31.39 1.70 -12.95
N THR A 64 -31.67 0.40 -13.03
CA THR A 64 -30.62 -0.63 -13.03
C THR A 64 -29.70 -0.53 -14.25
N TRP A 65 -30.28 -0.33 -15.44
CA TRP A 65 -29.48 -0.21 -16.65
C TRP A 65 -28.63 1.05 -16.66
N SER A 66 -29.16 2.21 -16.21
CA SER A 66 -28.37 3.45 -16.16
C SER A 66 -27.21 3.37 -15.18
N ASP A 67 -27.38 2.68 -14.05
CA ASP A 67 -26.32 2.47 -13.06
C ASP A 67 -25.18 1.64 -13.66
N SER A 68 -25.52 0.46 -14.23
CA SER A 68 -24.53 -0.39 -14.92
C SER A 68 -23.89 0.28 -16.15
N LEU A 69 -24.63 1.16 -16.83
CA LEU A 69 -24.13 1.93 -17.96
C LEU A 69 -23.13 2.99 -17.53
N LEU A 70 -23.41 3.73 -16.45
CA LEU A 70 -22.51 4.74 -15.90
C LEU A 70 -21.21 4.10 -15.40
N ASP A 71 -21.31 2.97 -14.68
CA ASP A 71 -20.15 2.18 -14.28
C ASP A 71 -19.28 1.81 -15.50
N ALA A 72 -19.90 1.42 -16.62
CA ALA A 72 -19.17 1.06 -17.82
C ALA A 72 -18.59 2.28 -18.58
N ILE A 73 -19.26 3.44 -18.59
CA ILE A 73 -18.89 4.57 -19.45
C ILE A 73 -17.97 5.60 -18.77
N ASP A 74 -18.12 5.82 -17.46
CA ASP A 74 -17.48 6.96 -16.79
C ASP A 74 -16.07 6.66 -16.29
N THR A 75 -15.94 5.94 -15.17
CA THR A 75 -14.68 5.82 -14.43
C THR A 75 -14.07 4.44 -14.52
N CYS A 76 -14.87 3.37 -14.51
CA CYS A 76 -14.33 2.01 -14.44
C CYS A 76 -13.44 1.68 -15.66
N ASN A 77 -13.90 2.02 -16.86
CA ASN A 77 -13.12 1.75 -18.07
C ASN A 77 -11.88 2.64 -18.22
N ALA A 78 -11.93 3.87 -17.69
CA ALA A 78 -10.76 4.74 -17.62
C ALA A 78 -9.73 4.19 -16.63
N ASP A 79 -10.17 3.76 -15.45
CA ASP A 79 -9.32 3.16 -14.42
C ASP A 79 -8.68 1.86 -14.92
N LYS A 80 -9.48 0.97 -15.54
CA LYS A 80 -9.00 -0.27 -16.16
C LYS A 80 -7.93 -0.01 -17.24
N ALA A 81 -8.11 1.06 -18.03
CA ALA A 81 -7.11 1.47 -19.02
C ALA A 81 -5.81 1.98 -18.38
N GLY A 82 -5.91 2.80 -17.32
CA GLY A 82 -4.75 3.26 -16.55
C GLY A 82 -3.99 2.10 -15.88
N ILE A 83 -4.73 1.16 -15.30
CA ILE A 83 -4.17 -0.07 -14.71
C ILE A 83 -3.44 -0.89 -15.79
N ARG A 84 -4.06 -1.09 -16.96
CA ARG A 84 -3.44 -1.80 -18.09
C ARG A 84 -2.12 -1.13 -18.52
N GLU A 85 -2.09 0.19 -18.58
CA GLU A 85 -0.86 0.93 -18.91
C GLU A 85 0.24 0.69 -17.86
N LEU A 86 -0.10 0.76 -16.57
CA LEU A 86 0.85 0.48 -15.50
C LEU A 86 1.40 -0.95 -15.55
N GLU A 87 0.56 -1.93 -15.89
CA GLU A 87 0.97 -3.32 -16.05
C GLU A 87 1.91 -3.51 -17.25
N LEU A 88 1.62 -2.87 -18.39
CA LEU A 88 2.54 -2.86 -19.54
C LEU A 88 3.89 -2.24 -19.18
N ARG A 89 3.90 -1.15 -18.40
CA ARG A 89 5.14 -0.54 -17.91
C ARG A 89 5.88 -1.44 -16.92
N ARG A 90 5.17 -2.20 -16.07
CA ARG A 90 5.75 -3.21 -15.17
C ARG A 90 6.46 -4.31 -15.98
N ILE A 91 5.76 -4.87 -16.97
CA ILE A 91 6.29 -5.91 -17.86
C ILE A 91 7.52 -5.40 -18.64
N ALA A 92 7.45 -4.18 -19.19
CA ALA A 92 8.55 -3.56 -19.94
C ALA A 92 9.82 -3.35 -19.09
N ARG A 93 9.67 -3.15 -17.76
CA ARG A 93 10.81 -3.07 -16.83
C ARG A 93 11.42 -4.44 -16.48
N GLY A 94 10.90 -5.54 -17.02
CA GLY A 94 11.37 -6.90 -16.71
C GLY A 94 11.02 -7.36 -15.31
N ILE A 95 10.09 -6.67 -14.65
CA ILE A 95 9.56 -7.04 -13.34
C ILE A 95 8.56 -8.17 -13.58
N LYS A 96 9.01 -9.41 -13.33
CA LYS A 96 8.19 -10.62 -13.45
C LYS A 96 7.31 -10.83 -12.23
#